data_AF-A0A8J2RUS8-F1
#
_entry.id   AF-A0A8J2RUS8-F1
#
_cell.length_a   1.000
_cell.length_b   1.000
_cell.length_c   1.000
_cell.angle_alpha   90.00
_cell.angle_beta   90.00
_cell.angle_gamma   90.00
#
_symmetry.space_group_name_H-M   'P 1'
#
loop_
_entity.id
_entity.type
_entity.pdbx_description
1 polymer ?
#
loop_
_entity_poly.entity_id
_entity_poly.type
_entity_poly.pdbx_seq_one_letter_code
_entity_poly.pdbx_strand_id
1 'polypeptide(L)'
;MKLFCFVGCLVVLVVIGADAGTEFICEFSSKTLSCPNGKSLDIKFANFGRIGHHVCSRGYRSGADRINNCYDESHTDLVGMLCNGQSTCLLPASNEVFGDTCPGVLKYLQVKYHCV
;
A
#
# COMPACT_ATOMS: atom_id res chain seq x y z
N MET A 1 7.92 -2.52 -20.86
CA MET A 1 8.31 -3.21 -22.11
C MET A 1 7.83 -4.65 -21.98
N LYS A 2 6.84 -5.07 -22.78
CA LYS A 2 6.24 -6.41 -22.69
C LYS A 2 7.14 -7.39 -23.44
N LEU A 3 7.76 -8.34 -22.74
CA LEU A 3 8.58 -9.38 -23.36
C LEU A 3 7.81 -10.70 -23.35
N PHE A 4 7.66 -11.32 -24.52
CA PHE A 4 6.95 -12.58 -24.68
C PHE A 4 7.94 -13.74 -24.53
N CYS A 5 7.77 -14.61 -23.52
CA CYS A 5 8.53 -15.86 -23.43
C CYS A 5 7.76 -16.98 -24.12
N PHE A 6 8.31 -17.51 -25.23
CA PHE A 6 7.77 -18.65 -25.95
C PHE A 6 8.31 -19.95 -25.34
N VAL A 7 7.49 -20.69 -24.58
CA VAL A 7 7.83 -22.07 -24.18
C VAL A 7 6.72 -23.01 -24.65
N GLY A 8 6.96 -23.69 -25.77
CA GLY A 8 6.14 -24.79 -26.27
C GLY A 8 4.76 -24.38 -26.80
N CYS A 9 4.11 -25.26 -27.55
CA CYS A 9 2.89 -25.01 -28.33
C CYS A 9 1.62 -24.65 -27.50
N LEU A 10 1.76 -24.40 -26.19
CA LEU A 10 0.71 -23.85 -25.35
C LEU A 10 0.94 -22.34 -25.26
N VAL A 11 -0.02 -21.53 -25.72
CA VAL A 11 -0.05 -20.10 -25.39
C VAL A 11 -0.40 -20.00 -23.91
N VAL A 12 0.59 -20.18 -23.03
CA VAL A 12 0.46 -19.76 -21.65
C VAL A 12 0.45 -18.24 -21.70
N LEU A 13 -0.72 -17.65 -21.45
CA LEU A 13 -0.85 -16.22 -21.15
C LEU A 13 -0.11 -15.96 -19.84
N VAL A 14 1.22 -15.92 -19.89
CA VAL A 14 2.01 -15.34 -18.81
C VAL A 14 1.77 -13.84 -18.92
N VAL A 15 0.75 -13.36 -18.22
CA VAL A 15 0.63 -11.95 -17.91
C VAL A 15 1.82 -11.60 -17.03
N ILE A 16 2.94 -11.22 -17.64
CA ILE A 16 4.06 -10.60 -16.93
C ILE A 16 3.58 -9.19 -16.56
N GLY A 17 2.68 -9.13 -15.58
CA GLY A 17 2.23 -7.90 -14.96
C GLY A 17 3.44 -7.23 -14.32
N ALA A 18 3.55 -5.91 -14.49
CA ALA A 18 4.50 -5.13 -13.73
C ALA A 18 4.25 -5.43 -12.26
N ASP A 19 5.25 -5.97 -11.59
CA ASP A 19 5.06 -6.51 -10.26
C ASP A 19 5.20 -5.43 -9.20
N ALA A 20 4.36 -4.40 -9.31
CA ALA A 20 4.36 -3.24 -8.46
C ALA A 20 2.93 -2.72 -8.26
N GLY A 21 2.54 -2.55 -7.01
CA GLY A 21 1.24 -2.01 -6.59
C GLY A 21 1.41 -0.73 -5.78
N THR A 22 0.40 0.15 -5.85
CA THR A 22 0.22 1.24 -4.88
C THR A 22 -1.19 1.18 -4.36
N GLU A 23 -1.32 1.11 -3.04
CA GLU A 23 -2.60 0.96 -2.36
C GLU A 23 -2.79 2.06 -1.33
N PHE A 24 -4.05 2.48 -1.18
CA PHE A 24 -4.48 3.48 -0.21
C PHE A 24 -5.58 2.91 0.66
N ILE A 25 -5.38 2.94 1.98
CA ILE A 25 -6.32 2.42 2.97
C ILE A 25 -6.70 3.58 3.89
N CYS A 26 -7.97 3.95 3.92
CA CYS A 26 -8.43 5.05 4.77
C CYS A 26 -8.33 4.69 6.25
N GLU A 27 -8.06 5.68 7.11
CA GLU A 27 -8.11 5.49 8.56
C GLU A 27 -9.41 4.82 9.00
N PHE A 28 -9.31 3.90 9.97
CA PHE A 28 -10.40 3.02 10.44
C PHE A 28 -10.83 1.91 9.47
N SER A 29 -10.08 1.69 8.39
CA SER A 29 -10.31 0.59 7.43
C SER A 29 -9.12 -0.36 7.39
N SER A 30 -9.30 -1.53 6.78
CA SER A 30 -8.23 -2.47 6.49
C SER A 30 -8.31 -2.94 5.04
N LYS A 31 -7.18 -3.38 4.48
CA LYS A 31 -7.12 -3.98 3.15
C LYS A 31 -6.10 -5.11 3.10
N THR A 32 -6.41 -6.15 2.35
CA THR A 32 -5.49 -7.25 2.08
C THR A 32 -4.68 -6.94 0.82
N LEU A 33 -3.36 -6.88 0.96
CA LEU A 33 -2.42 -6.93 -0.17
C LEU A 33 -2.24 -8.37 -0.60
N SER A 34 -2.14 -8.62 -1.91
CA SER A 34 -1.98 -9.97 -2.45
C SER A 34 -1.08 -9.98 -3.67
N CYS A 35 -0.22 -11.00 -3.74
CA CYS A 35 0.65 -11.30 -4.85
C CYS A 35 0.17 -12.56 -5.60
N PRO A 36 0.47 -12.67 -6.91
CA PRO A 36 0.23 -13.88 -7.67
C PRO A 36 0.96 -15.10 -7.09
N ASN A 37 0.48 -16.30 -7.45
CA ASN A 37 1.06 -17.56 -6.97
C ASN A 37 2.57 -17.64 -7.22
N GLY A 38 3.31 -18.02 -6.17
CA GLY A 38 4.76 -18.18 -6.22
C GLY A 38 5.56 -16.89 -6.03
N LYS A 39 4.90 -15.75 -5.77
CA LYS A 39 5.54 -14.49 -5.43
C LYS A 39 5.20 -14.03 -4.02
N SER A 40 6.07 -13.21 -3.46
CA SER A 40 5.91 -12.64 -2.12
C SER A 40 5.98 -11.12 -2.14
N LEU A 41 5.27 -10.49 -1.21
CA LEU A 41 5.28 -9.05 -1.01
C LEU A 41 6.69 -8.56 -0.63
N ASP A 42 7.06 -7.44 -1.24
CA ASP A 42 8.29 -6.69 -1.01
C ASP A 42 7.92 -5.21 -0.91
N ILE A 43 7.72 -4.75 0.32
CA ILE A 43 7.28 -3.40 0.65
C ILE A 43 8.40 -2.40 0.35
N LYS A 44 8.09 -1.40 -0.48
CA LYS A 44 9.03 -0.35 -0.89
C LYS A 44 8.80 0.98 -0.19
N PHE A 45 7.57 1.23 0.23
CA PHE A 45 7.19 2.45 0.90
C PHE A 45 5.90 2.21 1.66
N ALA A 46 5.82 2.71 2.89
CA ALA A 46 4.56 2.89 3.57
C ALA A 46 4.55 4.21 4.35
N ASN A 47 3.39 4.86 4.39
CA ASN A 47 3.17 6.04 5.20
C ASN A 47 1.72 6.11 5.66
N PHE A 48 1.50 6.19 6.98
CA PHE A 48 0.20 6.43 7.57
C PHE A 48 0.07 7.92 7.94
N GLY A 49 -0.58 8.68 7.05
CA GLY A 49 -0.65 10.14 7.14
C GLY A 49 -1.53 10.73 6.05
N ARG A 50 -1.30 11.99 5.68
CA ARG A 50 -2.02 12.64 4.57
C ARG A 50 -1.09 13.52 3.75
N ILE A 51 -0.58 12.97 2.64
CA ILE A 51 0.30 13.71 1.72
C ILE A 51 -0.43 14.28 0.49
N GLY A 52 -1.74 14.00 0.32
CA GLY A 52 -2.51 14.36 -0.85
C GLY A 52 -3.96 14.75 -0.54
N HIS A 53 -4.54 15.61 -1.40
CA HIS A 53 -5.86 16.21 -1.19
C HIS A 53 -7.05 15.30 -1.55
N HIS A 54 -6.86 14.25 -2.35
CA HIS A 54 -7.97 13.52 -2.98
C HIS A 54 -8.12 12.05 -2.54
N VAL A 55 -7.20 11.55 -1.72
CA VAL A 55 -7.29 10.19 -1.18
C VAL A 55 -8.09 10.22 0.11
N CYS A 56 -9.09 9.33 0.24
CA CYS A 56 -9.91 9.20 1.44
C CYS A 56 -10.49 10.55 1.92
N SER A 57 -10.91 11.42 1.00
CA SER A 57 -11.48 12.73 1.33
C SER A 57 -12.95 12.58 1.76
N ARG A 58 -13.32 13.24 2.85
CA ARG A 58 -14.72 13.37 3.29
C ARG A 58 -15.36 14.69 2.85
N GLY A 59 -14.67 15.43 1.99
CA GLY A 59 -15.07 16.73 1.49
C GLY A 59 -14.36 17.88 2.22
N TYR A 60 -13.98 18.88 1.43
CA TYR A 60 -13.14 20.03 1.81
C TYR A 60 -13.66 20.87 3.00
N ARG A 61 -14.93 20.70 3.38
CA ARG A 61 -15.57 21.44 4.48
C ARG A 61 -15.12 20.99 5.87
N SER A 62 -14.48 19.83 5.97
CA SER A 62 -14.20 19.17 7.26
C SER A 62 -12.94 19.67 7.97
N GLY A 63 -12.06 20.42 7.30
CA GLY A 63 -10.73 20.77 7.82
C GLY A 63 -9.76 19.59 8.01
N ALA A 64 -10.28 18.38 8.23
CA ALA A 64 -9.56 17.12 8.37
C ALA A 64 -8.87 16.64 7.08
N ASP A 65 -9.24 17.20 5.92
CA ASP A 65 -8.63 16.94 4.61
C ASP A 65 -7.43 17.86 4.32
N ARG A 66 -7.03 18.72 5.27
CA ARG A 66 -5.84 19.57 5.13
C ARG A 66 -4.61 18.69 4.94
N ILE A 67 -3.82 18.98 3.92
CA ILE A 67 -2.48 18.39 3.81
C ILE A 67 -1.65 19.00 4.95
N ASN A 68 -1.35 18.18 5.93
CA ASN A 68 -0.18 18.33 6.75
C ASN A 68 0.75 17.23 6.26
N ASN A 69 2.00 17.55 5.92
CA ASN A 69 3.02 16.60 5.47
C ASN A 69 3.43 15.63 6.60
N CYS A 70 2.44 14.91 7.11
CA CYS A 70 2.50 13.91 8.16
C CYS A 70 3.13 12.68 7.53
N TYR A 71 4.43 12.60 7.75
CA TYR A 71 5.28 11.60 7.16
C TYR A 71 6.16 11.00 8.26
N ASP A 72 6.23 9.68 8.30
CA ASP A 72 7.10 8.95 9.19
C ASP A 72 7.75 7.78 8.42
N GLU A 73 9.07 7.81 8.32
CA GLU A 73 9.83 6.80 7.59
C GLU A 73 9.73 5.42 8.24
N SER A 74 9.54 5.36 9.57
CA SER A 74 9.44 4.10 10.32
C SER A 74 8.24 3.25 9.93
N HIS A 75 7.21 3.86 9.32
CA HIS A 75 6.03 3.15 8.83
C HIS A 75 6.39 2.14 7.73
N THR A 76 7.41 2.43 6.92
CA THR A 76 7.87 1.50 5.88
C THR A 76 8.45 0.24 6.50
N ASP A 77 9.30 0.38 7.52
CA ASP A 77 9.89 -0.76 8.23
C ASP A 77 8.83 -1.57 8.96
N LEU A 78 7.86 -0.91 9.60
CA LEU A 78 6.75 -1.59 10.26
C LEU A 78 5.91 -2.43 9.29
N VAL A 79 5.49 -1.86 8.17
CA VAL A 79 4.73 -2.60 7.15
C VAL A 79 5.60 -3.70 6.52
N GLY A 80 6.89 -3.44 6.33
CA GLY A 80 7.86 -4.43 5.89
C GLY A 80 7.92 -5.64 6.84
N MET A 81 8.04 -5.42 8.15
CA MET A 81 8.02 -6.50 9.15
C MET A 81 6.72 -7.31 9.13
N LEU A 82 5.59 -6.66 8.86
CA LEU A 82 4.27 -7.30 8.85
C LEU A 82 4.00 -8.11 7.59
N CYS A 83 4.51 -7.69 6.42
CA CYS A 83 4.09 -8.23 5.13
C CYS A 83 5.19 -8.87 4.28
N ASN A 84 6.46 -8.49 4.45
CA ASN A 84 7.52 -8.97 3.56
C ASN A 84 7.62 -10.51 3.61
N GLY A 85 7.79 -11.13 2.44
CA GLY A 85 7.90 -12.58 2.30
C GLY A 85 6.55 -13.32 2.28
N GLN A 86 5.43 -12.66 2.59
CA GLN A 86 4.09 -13.26 2.52
C GLN A 86 3.46 -13.03 1.15
N SER A 87 2.66 -13.98 0.68
CA SER A 87 1.88 -13.82 -0.57
C SER A 87 0.64 -12.95 -0.36
N THR A 88 0.10 -12.92 0.87
CA THR A 88 -1.02 -12.06 1.26
C THR A 88 -0.74 -11.42 2.62
N CYS A 89 -1.18 -10.18 2.82
CA CYS A 89 -0.99 -9.45 4.08
C CYS A 89 -2.19 -8.53 4.36
N LEU A 90 -2.84 -8.70 5.51
CA LEU A 90 -3.92 -7.81 5.95
C LEU A 90 -3.33 -6.61 6.69
N LEU A 91 -3.55 -5.41 6.17
CA LEU A 91 -3.08 -4.16 6.77
C LEU A 91 -4.24 -3.33 7.31
N PRO A 92 -4.34 -3.13 8.63
CA PRO A 92 -5.24 -2.16 9.24
C PRO A 92 -4.62 -0.76 9.22
N ALA A 93 -5.36 0.25 8.77
CA ALA A 93 -4.96 1.65 8.84
C ALA A 93 -5.51 2.29 10.12
N SER A 94 -4.77 2.14 11.24
CA SER A 94 -5.20 2.65 12.55
C SER A 94 -4.04 3.24 13.36
N ASN A 95 -4.38 4.18 14.26
CA ASN A 95 -3.43 4.76 15.21
C ASN A 95 -2.87 3.74 16.20
N GLU A 96 -3.56 2.61 16.41
CA GLU A 96 -3.08 1.53 17.29
C GLU A 96 -1.84 0.84 16.70
N VAL A 97 -1.75 0.75 15.37
CA VAL A 97 -0.62 0.14 14.68
C VAL A 97 0.49 1.16 14.41
N PHE A 98 0.13 2.34 13.93
CA PHE A 98 1.08 3.32 13.40
C PHE A 98 1.36 4.51 14.33
N GLY A 99 0.65 4.61 15.46
CA GLY A 99 0.60 5.82 16.29
C GLY A 99 -0.23 6.95 15.66
N ASP A 100 -0.35 8.07 16.38
CA ASP A 100 -1.00 9.29 15.87
C ASP A 100 -0.01 10.45 15.84
N THR A 101 0.71 10.58 14.72
CA THR A 101 1.68 11.66 14.48
C THR A 101 1.01 12.98 14.11
N CYS A 102 -0.29 12.96 13.77
CA CYS A 102 -1.02 14.13 13.27
C CYS A 102 -2.48 14.16 13.73
N PRO A 103 -2.71 14.56 14.99
CA PRO A 103 -4.05 14.64 15.54
C PRO A 103 -4.92 15.66 14.78
N GLY A 104 -6.18 15.29 14.54
CA GLY A 104 -7.16 16.15 13.86
C GLY A 104 -7.10 16.12 12.33
N VAL A 105 -6.20 15.33 11.74
CA VAL A 105 -6.14 15.06 10.29
C VAL A 105 -6.69 13.65 10.03
N LEU A 106 -7.57 13.51 9.02
CA LEU A 106 -8.06 12.21 8.59
C LEU A 106 -6.95 11.51 7.81
N LYS A 107 -6.33 10.47 8.35
CA LYS A 107 -5.16 9.83 7.72
C LYS A 107 -5.57 8.75 6.71
N TYR A 108 -4.59 8.30 5.93
CA TYR A 108 -4.67 7.08 5.15
C TYR A 108 -3.29 6.41 5.12
N LEU A 109 -3.28 5.08 5.08
CA LEU A 109 -2.07 4.31 4.83
C LEU A 109 -1.85 4.24 3.31
N GLN A 110 -0.78 4.84 2.83
CA GLN A 110 -0.29 4.63 1.48
C GLN A 110 0.79 3.55 1.51
N VAL A 111 0.64 2.51 0.71
CA VAL A 111 1.64 1.44 0.58
C VAL A 111 2.05 1.29 -0.87
N LYS A 112 3.36 1.23 -1.13
CA LYS A 112 3.91 0.79 -2.42
C LYS A 112 4.69 -0.50 -2.20
N TYR A 113 4.44 -1.49 -3.02
CA TYR A 113 5.05 -2.80 -2.88
C TYR A 113 5.31 -3.40 -4.25
N HIS A 114 6.25 -4.33 -4.29
CA HIS A 114 6.42 -5.26 -5.39
C HIS A 114 6.05 -6.67 -4.94
N CYS A 115 5.84 -7.57 -5.89
CA CYS A 115 5.91 -9.01 -5.67
C CYS A 115 7.11 -9.59 -6.42
N VAL A 116 7.90 -10.33 -5.66
CA VAL A 116 9.19 -10.88 -6.10
C VAL A 116 9.21 -12.39 -5.98
#